data_AF-A0A3M1YPG1-F1
#
_entry.id   AF-A0A3M1YPG1-F1
#
_cell.length_a   1.000
_cell.length_b   1.000
_cell.length_c   1.000
_cell.angle_alpha   90.00
_cell.angle_beta   90.00
_cell.angle_gamma   90.00
#
_symmetry.space_group_name_H-M   'P 1'
#
loop_
_entity.id
_entity.type
_entity.pdbx_description
1 polymer ?
#
loop_
_entity_poly.entity_id
_entity_poly.type
_entity_poly.pdbx_seq_one_letter_code
_entity_poly.pdbx_strand_id
1 'polypeptide(L)'
;MYQKTILFLFVSLLFALSACNNADSTNEGDKAPETTAATTDFEGMANGLCECLRPLADMQDTVEALLAKQDTTTLNAMLPELQEISSRTEACVQALEAKYGVVTGEDEAKADAAFAKVCPDIARMLSGQPGEME
;
A
#
# COMPACT_ATOMS: atom_id res chain seq x y z
N MET A 1 -41.13 17.26 14.20
CA MET A 1 -40.65 16.75 15.50
C MET A 1 -40.69 15.20 15.58
N TYR A 2 -40.24 14.46 14.54
CA TYR A 2 -40.23 12.97 14.59
C TYR A 2 -38.89 12.32 14.15
N GLN A 3 -37.96 13.09 13.59
CA GLN A 3 -36.70 12.53 13.06
C GLN A 3 -35.64 12.27 14.14
N LYS A 4 -35.68 13.03 15.25
CA LYS A 4 -34.71 12.89 16.35
C LYS A 4 -34.95 11.66 17.23
N THR A 5 -36.18 11.14 17.28
CA THR A 5 -36.55 10.05 18.19
C THR A 5 -36.14 8.67 17.65
N ILE A 6 -36.04 8.52 16.33
CA ILE A 6 -35.67 7.24 15.68
C ILE A 6 -34.17 6.94 15.84
N LEU A 7 -33.33 7.98 15.84
CA LEU A 7 -31.88 7.83 15.98
C LEU A 7 -31.46 7.27 17.36
N PHE A 8 -32.24 7.57 18.42
CA PHE A 8 -31.92 7.12 19.77
C PHE A 8 -32.22 5.63 20.02
N LEU A 9 -33.12 5.01 19.25
CA LEU A 9 -33.45 3.59 19.42
C LEU A 9 -32.38 2.65 18.84
N PHE A 10 -31.64 3.09 17.82
CA PHE A 10 -30.59 2.27 17.19
C PHE A 10 -29.30 2.19 18.00
N VAL A 11 -28.97 3.24 18.77
CA VAL A 11 -27.71 3.30 19.54
C VAL A 11 -27.74 2.36 20.76
N SER A 12 -28.91 2.14 21.36
CA SER A 12 -29.05 1.27 22.54
C SER A 12 -29.04 -0.22 22.21
N LEU A 13 -29.32 -0.63 20.97
CA LEU A 13 -29.41 -2.05 20.58
C LEU A 13 -28.02 -2.68 20.29
N LEU A 14 -27.01 -1.87 19.97
CA LEU A 14 -25.67 -2.36 19.59
C LEU A 14 -24.77 -2.69 20.79
N PHE A 15 -25.09 -2.22 22.00
CA PHE A 15 -24.24 -2.41 23.19
C PHE A 15 -24.47 -3.75 23.92
N ALA A 16 -25.45 -4.57 23.51
CA ALA A 16 -25.82 -5.80 24.21
C ALA A 16 -25.15 -7.09 23.68
N LEU A 17 -24.29 -7.01 22.66
CA LEU A 17 -23.67 -8.19 22.01
C LEU A 17 -22.23 -8.48 22.43
N SER A 18 -21.64 -7.74 23.38
CA SER A 18 -20.25 -7.95 23.82
C SER A 18 -20.08 -8.92 25.00
N ALA A 19 -21.10 -9.73 25.32
CA ALA A 19 -20.97 -10.85 26.25
C ALA A 19 -20.34 -12.06 25.54
N CYS A 20 -19.02 -12.05 25.36
CA CYS A 20 -18.26 -13.22 24.92
C CYS A 20 -18.22 -14.27 26.04
N ASN A 21 -18.75 -15.46 25.73
CA ASN A 21 -18.50 -16.71 26.42
C ASN A 21 -17.49 -17.48 25.56
N ASN A 22 -16.33 -17.87 26.10
CA ASN A 22 -15.64 -19.13 25.82
C ASN A 22 -14.33 -19.21 26.61
N ALA A 23 -14.27 -20.21 27.48
CA ALA A 23 -13.05 -20.84 27.96
C ALA A 23 -12.53 -21.80 26.88
N ASP A 24 -11.22 -21.91 26.69
CA ASP A 24 -10.53 -23.21 26.63
C ASP A 24 -9.00 -23.00 26.70
N SER A 25 -8.28 -24.10 26.88
CA SER A 25 -7.07 -24.25 27.66
C SER A 25 -5.82 -24.47 26.81
N THR A 26 -4.69 -24.52 27.52
CA THR A 26 -3.54 -25.44 27.33
C THR A 26 -2.27 -24.93 26.63
N ASN A 27 -1.18 -25.08 27.40
CA ASN A 27 0.25 -25.21 27.10
C ASN A 27 0.66 -25.45 25.64
N GLU A 28 1.80 -24.88 25.24
CA GLU A 28 3.03 -25.65 25.04
C GLU A 28 4.24 -24.72 24.96
N GLY A 29 5.31 -25.11 25.66
CA GLY A 29 6.60 -24.47 25.54
C GLY A 29 7.19 -24.83 24.19
N ASP A 30 7.40 -23.83 23.35
CA ASP A 30 8.30 -23.96 22.22
C ASP A 30 9.37 -22.89 22.32
N LYS A 31 10.61 -23.36 22.23
CA LYS A 31 11.82 -22.57 22.20
C LYS A 31 11.65 -21.52 21.11
N ALA A 32 11.60 -20.24 21.48
CA ALA A 32 11.70 -19.16 20.51
C ALA A 32 12.96 -19.42 19.66
N PRO A 33 12.85 -19.57 18.33
CA PRO A 33 14.03 -19.57 17.49
C PRO A 33 14.70 -18.22 17.70
N GLU A 34 15.92 -18.28 18.23
CA GLU A 34 16.82 -17.13 18.35
C GLU A 34 16.99 -16.58 16.94
N THR A 35 16.16 -15.60 16.62
CA THR A 35 16.14 -14.94 15.33
C THR A 35 17.35 -14.03 15.38
N THR A 36 18.50 -14.54 14.94
CA THR A 36 19.64 -13.72 14.57
C THR A 36 19.07 -12.57 13.76
N ALA A 37 19.21 -11.35 14.28
CA ALA A 37 18.73 -10.13 13.64
C ALA A 37 19.34 -10.08 12.24
N ALA A 38 18.59 -10.59 11.26
CA ALA A 38 18.84 -10.33 9.86
C ALA A 38 18.66 -8.83 9.76
N THR A 39 19.75 -8.10 9.58
CA THR A 39 19.69 -6.70 9.19
C THR A 39 18.80 -6.64 7.96
N THR A 40 17.58 -6.12 8.12
CA THR A 40 16.61 -6.00 7.04
C THR A 40 17.28 -5.29 5.88
N ASP A 41 17.33 -5.93 4.71
CA ASP A 41 17.96 -5.40 3.50
C ASP A 41 17.04 -4.35 2.86
N PHE A 42 17.01 -3.16 3.46
CA PHE A 42 16.17 -2.06 3.01
C PHE A 42 16.56 -1.53 1.63
N GLU A 43 17.86 -1.57 1.27
CA GLU A 43 18.30 -1.13 -0.06
C GLU A 43 17.88 -2.13 -1.14
N GLY A 44 18.00 -3.44 -0.90
CA GLY A 44 17.53 -4.47 -1.83
C GLY A 44 16.01 -4.45 -2.01
N MET A 45 15.27 -4.26 -0.91
CA MET A 45 13.82 -4.09 -0.96
C MET A 45 13.43 -2.80 -1.71
N ALA A 46 14.11 -1.68 -1.45
CA ALA A 46 13.87 -0.42 -2.17
C ALA A 46 14.10 -0.59 -3.67
N ASN A 47 15.22 -1.19 -4.10
CA ASN A 47 15.49 -1.46 -5.52
C ASN A 47 14.38 -2.30 -6.16
N GLY A 48 13.95 -3.37 -5.50
CA GLY A 48 12.86 -4.20 -5.99
C GLY A 48 11.55 -3.40 -6.12
N LEU A 49 11.21 -2.62 -5.11
CA LEU A 49 9.98 -1.81 -5.11
C LEU A 49 10.00 -0.80 -6.27
N CYS A 50 11.15 -0.22 -6.56
CA CYS A 50 11.31 0.64 -7.72
C CYS A 50 11.05 -0.07 -9.04
N GLU A 51 11.59 -1.27 -9.22
CA GLU A 51 11.37 -2.07 -10.43
C GLU A 51 9.88 -2.39 -10.61
N CYS A 52 9.18 -2.70 -9.52
CA CYS A 52 7.73 -2.92 -9.55
C CYS A 52 6.95 -1.67 -9.97
N LEU A 53 7.36 -0.50 -9.49
CA LEU A 53 6.61 0.76 -9.69
C LEU A 53 6.99 1.50 -10.96
N ARG A 54 8.18 1.26 -11.54
CA ARG A 54 8.66 1.95 -12.75
C ARG A 54 7.64 1.90 -13.91
N PRO A 55 7.02 0.75 -14.26
CA PRO A 55 6.05 0.71 -15.36
C PRO A 55 4.81 1.57 -15.10
N LEU A 56 4.40 1.71 -13.84
CA LEU A 56 3.28 2.56 -13.46
C LEU A 56 3.66 4.05 -13.56
N ALA A 57 4.89 4.40 -13.16
CA ALA A 57 5.42 5.76 -13.28
C ALA A 57 5.53 6.19 -14.76
N ASP A 58 6.11 5.34 -15.62
CA ASP A 58 6.24 5.62 -17.05
C ASP A 58 4.87 5.78 -17.74
N MET A 59 3.86 5.04 -17.25
CA MET A 59 2.48 5.15 -17.71
C MET A 59 1.84 6.48 -17.28
N GLN A 60 2.14 6.99 -16.09
CA GLN A 60 1.63 8.28 -15.63
C GLN A 60 2.09 9.42 -16.55
N ASP A 61 3.38 9.47 -16.92
CA ASP A 61 3.91 10.47 -17.87
C ASP A 61 3.17 10.41 -19.22
N THR A 62 2.85 9.20 -19.69
CA THR A 62 2.12 9.00 -20.93
C THR A 62 0.68 9.51 -20.83
N VAL A 63 0.00 9.22 -19.72
CA VAL A 63 -1.36 9.71 -19.44
C VAL A 63 -1.37 11.24 -19.37
N GLU A 64 -0.44 11.86 -18.66
CA GLU A 64 -0.33 13.33 -18.57
C GLU A 64 -0.12 13.98 -19.94
N ALA A 65 0.77 13.40 -20.77
CA ALA A 65 1.02 13.89 -22.12
C ALA A 65 -0.22 13.79 -23.03
N LEU A 66 -1.04 12.74 -22.88
CA LEU A 66 -2.29 12.57 -23.63
C LEU A 66 -3.38 13.54 -23.13
N LEU A 67 -3.48 13.75 -21.82
CA LEU A 67 -4.40 14.72 -21.23
C LEU A 67 -4.08 16.15 -21.69
N ALA A 68 -2.81 16.54 -21.73
CA ALA A 68 -2.37 17.84 -22.25
C ALA A 68 -2.75 18.05 -23.72
N LYS A 69 -2.82 16.96 -24.50
CA LYS A 69 -3.26 16.97 -25.92
C LYS A 69 -4.77 16.80 -26.10
N GLN A 70 -5.52 16.60 -25.01
CA GLN A 70 -6.95 16.25 -25.02
C GLN A 70 -7.24 14.99 -25.86
N ASP A 71 -6.27 14.09 -26.00
CA ASP A 71 -6.41 12.85 -26.78
C ASP A 71 -7.07 11.76 -25.94
N THR A 72 -8.36 11.95 -25.69
CA THR A 72 -9.19 11.02 -24.91
C THR A 72 -9.40 9.68 -25.61
N THR A 73 -9.23 9.61 -26.94
CA THR A 73 -9.39 8.35 -27.68
C THR A 73 -8.21 7.42 -27.39
N THR A 74 -6.99 7.93 -27.51
CA THR A 74 -5.79 7.16 -27.17
C THR A 74 -5.76 6.81 -25.67
N LEU A 75 -6.16 7.74 -24.80
CA LEU A 75 -6.25 7.46 -23.36
C LEU A 75 -7.20 6.30 -23.04
N ASN A 76 -8.39 6.26 -23.66
CA ASN A 76 -9.33 5.16 -23.47
C ASN A 76 -8.80 3.82 -24.01
N ALA A 77 -8.04 3.85 -25.10
CA ALA A 77 -7.42 2.66 -25.67
C ALA A 77 -6.33 2.06 -24.76
N MET A 78 -5.73 2.86 -23.87
CA MET A 78 -4.69 2.43 -22.93
C MET A 78 -5.23 1.84 -21.62
N LEU A 79 -6.54 1.96 -21.34
CA LEU A 79 -7.13 1.44 -20.11
C LEU A 79 -6.86 -0.06 -19.84
N PRO A 80 -6.88 -0.97 -20.85
CA PRO A 80 -6.53 -2.37 -20.65
C PRO A 80 -5.07 -2.55 -20.23
N GLU A 81 -4.15 -1.79 -20.85
CA GLU A 81 -2.73 -1.83 -20.52
C GLU A 81 -2.47 -1.30 -19.10
N LEU A 82 -3.17 -0.23 -18.70
CA LEU A 82 -3.12 0.29 -17.33
C LEU A 82 -3.58 -0.75 -16.30
N GLN A 83 -4.66 -1.49 -16.59
CA GLN A 83 -5.12 -2.57 -15.72
C GLN A 83 -4.10 -3.70 -15.61
N GLU A 84 -3.47 -4.08 -16.73
CA GLU A 84 -2.42 -5.10 -16.74
C GLU A 84 -1.19 -4.65 -15.93
N ILE A 85 -0.73 -3.41 -16.11
CA ILE A 85 0.36 -2.82 -15.35
C ILE A 85 0.02 -2.82 -13.85
N SER A 86 -1.19 -2.40 -13.48
CA SER A 86 -1.62 -2.40 -12.07
C SER A 86 -1.58 -3.80 -11.47
N SER A 87 -2.17 -4.79 -12.15
CA SER A 87 -2.17 -6.18 -11.68
C SER A 87 -0.77 -6.76 -11.55
N ARG A 88 0.12 -6.47 -12.52
CA ARG A 88 1.52 -6.90 -12.46
C ARG A 88 2.29 -6.21 -11.34
N THR A 89 2.02 -4.92 -11.09
CA THR A 89 2.63 -4.15 -10.00
C THR A 89 2.24 -4.74 -8.65
N GLU A 90 0.96 -5.03 -8.43
CA GLU A 90 0.47 -5.68 -7.22
C GLU A 90 1.13 -7.04 -6.99
N ALA A 91 1.20 -7.89 -8.02
CA ALA A 91 1.87 -9.18 -7.92
C ALA A 91 3.37 -9.05 -7.61
N CYS A 92 4.04 -8.05 -8.19
CA CYS A 92 5.44 -7.76 -7.96
C CYS A 92 5.70 -7.31 -6.51
N VAL A 93 4.87 -6.41 -5.97
CA VAL A 93 4.94 -5.95 -4.58
C VAL A 93 4.69 -7.10 -3.61
N GLN A 94 3.68 -7.94 -3.86
CA GLN A 94 3.43 -9.13 -3.03
C GLN A 94 4.63 -10.09 -3.01
N ALA A 95 5.31 -10.27 -4.15
CA ALA A 95 6.53 -11.08 -4.21
C ALA A 95 7.69 -10.45 -3.42
N LEU A 96 7.79 -9.13 -3.38
CA LEU A 96 8.77 -8.43 -2.53
C LEU A 96 8.46 -8.57 -1.05
N GLU A 97 7.20 -8.40 -0.65
CA GLU A 97 6.77 -8.62 0.73
C GLU A 97 7.03 -10.07 1.18
N ALA A 98 6.79 -11.04 0.31
CA ALA A 98 7.11 -12.44 0.57
C ALA A 98 8.62 -12.69 0.73
N LYS A 99 9.46 -11.91 0.03
CA LYS A 99 10.93 -12.06 0.05
C LYS A 99 11.60 -11.33 1.20
N TYR A 100 11.16 -10.12 1.51
CA TYR A 100 11.81 -9.21 2.47
C TYR A 100 11.01 -9.06 3.78
N GLY A 101 9.77 -9.55 3.82
CA GLY A 101 8.84 -9.33 4.92
C GLY A 101 8.02 -8.05 4.73
N VAL A 102 6.97 -7.91 5.53
CA VAL A 102 6.18 -6.68 5.60
C VAL A 102 6.89 -5.70 6.52
N VAL A 103 7.21 -4.52 6.00
CA VAL A 103 7.79 -3.45 6.81
C VAL A 103 6.69 -2.72 7.56
N THR A 104 6.80 -2.68 8.89
CA THR A 104 5.88 -1.94 9.75
C THR A 104 6.63 -1.29 10.92
N GLY A 105 6.06 -0.24 11.49
CA GLY A 105 6.55 0.38 12.73
C GLY A 105 7.92 1.05 12.58
N GLU A 106 8.89 0.72 13.44
CA GLU A 106 10.18 1.42 13.52
C GLU A 106 11.06 1.28 12.25
N ASP A 107 10.74 0.31 11.40
CA ASP A 107 11.47 0.04 10.16
C ASP A 107 10.88 0.76 8.94
N GLU A 108 9.66 1.31 9.03
CA GLU A 108 9.02 2.09 7.96
C GLU A 108 9.89 3.30 7.57
N ALA A 109 10.34 4.07 8.55
CA ALA A 109 11.18 5.25 8.29
C ALA A 109 12.51 4.89 7.61
N LYS A 110 13.06 3.70 7.88
CA LYS A 110 14.30 3.23 7.23
C LYS A 110 14.04 2.76 5.81
N ALA A 111 12.93 2.06 5.59
CA ALA A 111 12.46 1.65 4.28
C ALA A 111 12.15 2.86 3.39
N ASP A 112 11.45 3.86 3.92
CA ASP A 112 11.13 5.10 3.22
C ASP A 112 12.39 5.88 2.85
N ALA A 113 13.35 5.99 3.78
CA ALA A 113 14.63 6.64 3.52
C ALA A 113 15.44 5.89 2.45
N ALA A 114 15.45 4.56 2.48
CA ALA A 114 16.10 3.74 1.45
C ALA A 114 15.41 3.90 0.10
N PHE A 115 14.07 3.91 0.07
CA PHE A 115 13.30 4.10 -1.16
C PHE A 115 13.52 5.47 -1.78
N ALA A 116 13.42 6.54 -0.98
CA ALA A 116 13.69 7.91 -1.44
C ALA A 116 15.13 8.10 -1.96
N LYS A 117 16.09 7.35 -1.41
CA LYS A 117 17.49 7.35 -1.86
C LYS A 117 17.66 6.60 -3.19
N VAL A 118 17.03 5.43 -3.33
CA VAL A 118 17.22 4.54 -4.48
C VAL A 118 16.41 5.02 -5.69
N CYS A 119 15.16 5.46 -5.50
CA CYS A 119 14.26 5.92 -6.56
C CYS A 119 13.60 7.24 -6.22
N PRO A 120 14.37 8.33 -6.23
CA PRO A 120 13.88 9.65 -5.86
C PRO A 120 12.77 10.18 -6.78
N ASP A 121 12.78 9.77 -8.04
CA ASP A 121 11.77 10.11 -9.04
C ASP A 121 10.39 9.51 -8.69
N ILE A 122 10.35 8.20 -8.44
CA ILE A 122 9.12 7.48 -8.06
C ILE A 122 8.68 7.91 -6.65
N ALA A 123 9.62 8.12 -5.72
CA ALA A 123 9.30 8.62 -4.39
C ALA A 123 8.64 10.00 -4.44
N ARG A 124 9.13 10.91 -5.30
CA ARG A 124 8.51 12.23 -5.51
C ARG A 124 7.09 12.09 -6.09
N MET A 125 6.92 11.21 -7.07
CA MET A 125 5.61 10.90 -7.68
C MET A 125 4.59 10.43 -6.65
N LEU A 126 4.97 9.50 -5.78
CA LEU A 126 4.09 8.93 -4.75
C LEU A 126 3.84 9.88 -3.57
N SER A 127 4.81 10.73 -3.23
CA SER A 127 4.68 11.71 -2.14
C SER A 127 3.65 12.80 -2.43
N GLY A 128 3.09 12.85 -3.65
CA GLY A 128 2.09 13.83 -4.01
C GLY A 128 2.58 15.26 -3.79
N GLN A 129 3.86 15.53 -4.11
CA GLN A 129 4.27 16.89 -4.44
C GLN A 129 3.96 17.09 -5.92
N PRO A 130 2.74 17.52 -6.29
CA PRO A 130 2.55 18.12 -7.59
C PRO A 130 3.55 19.28 -7.61
N GLY A 131 4.41 19.30 -8.62
CA GLY A 131 4.98 20.57 -9.03
C GLY A 131 3.82 21.54 -9.15
N GLU A 132 3.89 22.61 -8.36
CA GLU A 132 3.32 23.92 -8.61
C GLU A 132 2.71 24.02 -10.02
N MET A 133 1.44 23.66 -10.15
CA MET A 133 0.59 24.17 -11.23
C MET A 133 0.21 25.58 -10.81
N GLU A 134 1.18 26.49 -10.86
CA GLU A 134 0.96 27.93 -10.94
C GLU A 134 0.66 28.34 -12.39
#